data_AF-A0A0G3EAQ3-F1
#
_entry.id   AF-A0A0G3EAQ3-F1
#
_cell.length_a   1.000
_cell.length_b   1.000
_cell.length_c   1.000
_cell.angle_alpha   90.00
_cell.angle_beta   90.00
_cell.angle_gamma   90.00
#
_symmetry.space_group_name_H-M   'P 1'
#
loop_
_entity.id
_entity.type
_entity.pdbx_description
1 polymer ?
#
loop_
_entity_poly.entity_id
_entity_poly.type
_entity_poly.pdbx_seq_one_letter_code
_entity_poly.pdbx_strand_id
1 'polypeptide(L)'
;MNALKPYGLVLAAAVVGAALADPTASGGGAEVVGSVLRDPFWPKGFWPESLPRPPQAGEQGGQGEPRGWRSALKLVRIDGVSWRGDRMLAIIEGRVVEPGEQVSVTMGAKRYVWRLGKIDEDGSIRFVRERVEKRESEKGKE
;
A
#
# COMPACT_ATOMS: atom_id res chain seq x y z
N MET A 1 28.40 7.25 -52.67
CA MET A 1 28.26 8.47 -53.50
C MET A 1 27.32 9.42 -52.79
N ASN A 2 27.72 10.68 -52.71
CA ASN A 2 27.21 11.76 -51.88
C ASN A 2 25.77 12.19 -52.17
N ALA A 3 25.07 12.68 -51.14
CA ALA A 3 24.41 14.00 -51.19
C ALA A 3 24.00 14.47 -49.79
N LEU A 4 24.90 15.23 -49.13
CA LEU A 4 24.47 16.28 -48.20
C LEU A 4 23.79 17.39 -49.02
N LYS A 5 22.75 18.01 -48.47
CA LYS A 5 22.71 19.49 -48.37
C LYS A 5 21.67 20.00 -47.36
N PRO A 6 21.93 21.20 -46.78
CA PRO A 6 21.33 21.73 -45.56
C PRO A 6 20.23 22.76 -45.86
N TYR A 7 20.00 23.69 -44.92
CA TYR A 7 19.11 24.87 -44.94
C TYR A 7 17.72 24.60 -44.33
N GLY A 8 17.21 25.38 -43.38
CA GLY A 8 17.67 26.65 -42.86
C GLY A 8 16.98 27.00 -41.54
N LEU A 9 17.71 27.76 -40.73
CA LEU A 9 17.25 28.42 -39.53
C LEU A 9 16.61 29.75 -39.93
N VAL A 10 15.38 30.01 -39.48
CA VAL A 10 14.79 31.35 -39.46
C VAL A 10 14.12 31.57 -38.11
N LEU A 11 14.64 32.56 -37.38
CA LEU A 11 14.06 33.18 -36.19
C LEU A 11 12.75 33.90 -36.53
N ALA A 12 11.78 33.87 -35.62
CA ALA A 12 10.86 34.98 -35.43
C ALA A 12 10.50 35.11 -33.94
N ALA A 13 11.02 36.16 -33.32
CA ALA A 13 10.62 36.62 -32.01
C ALA A 13 9.29 37.40 -32.12
N ALA A 14 8.35 37.14 -31.22
CA ALA A 14 7.20 38.00 -31.01
C ALA A 14 7.13 38.38 -29.53
N VAL A 15 7.29 39.67 -29.29
CA VAL A 15 7.17 40.36 -28.01
C VAL A 15 5.70 40.38 -27.61
N VAL A 16 5.39 39.92 -26.41
CA VAL A 16 4.13 40.24 -25.72
C VAL A 16 4.48 41.02 -24.47
N GLY A 17 4.16 42.30 -24.49
CA GLY A 17 4.09 43.12 -23.29
C GLY A 17 2.77 42.87 -22.57
N ALA A 18 2.82 42.80 -21.24
CA ALA A 18 1.64 42.96 -20.40
C ALA A 18 2.06 43.55 -19.05
N ALA A 19 1.65 44.81 -18.88
CA ALA A 19 1.15 45.44 -17.67
C ALA A 19 1.84 45.16 -16.32
N LEU A 20 2.38 46.24 -15.77
CA LEU A 20 2.51 46.45 -14.32
C LEU A 20 1.15 46.23 -13.66
N ALA A 21 1.04 45.16 -12.87
CA ALA A 21 0.04 45.03 -11.84
C ALA A 21 0.80 44.87 -10.52
N ASP A 22 0.70 45.89 -9.68
CA ASP A 22 1.07 45.85 -8.27
C ASP A 22 0.14 44.87 -7.54
N PRO A 23 0.65 43.98 -6.69
CA PRO A 23 -0.15 43.52 -5.56
C PRO A 23 0.62 43.68 -4.26
N THR A 24 0.52 44.87 -3.66
CA THR A 24 0.28 44.94 -2.21
C THR A 24 -1.09 44.31 -1.93
N ALA A 25 -1.10 42.99 -1.73
CA ALA A 25 -2.21 42.27 -1.15
C ALA A 25 -1.67 41.15 -0.25
N SER A 26 -1.78 41.39 1.05
CA SER A 26 -1.65 40.41 2.13
C SER A 26 -2.45 39.14 1.86
N GLY A 27 -1.88 38.01 2.30
CA GLY A 27 -2.66 36.84 2.73
C GLY A 27 -2.66 35.68 1.73
N GLY A 28 -1.93 34.63 2.09
CA GLY A 28 -2.00 33.33 1.42
C GLY A 28 -0.61 32.72 1.30
N GLY A 29 -0.15 32.05 2.35
CA GLY A 29 1.00 31.17 2.27
C GLY A 29 0.74 30.09 1.22
N ALA A 30 1.25 30.31 0.01
CA ALA A 30 1.34 29.27 -0.99
C ALA A 30 2.35 28.24 -0.47
N GLU A 31 1.85 27.12 0.07
CA GLU A 31 2.62 25.91 0.28
C GLU A 31 3.17 25.47 -1.08
N VAL A 32 4.41 25.89 -1.36
CA VAL A 32 5.21 25.30 -2.42
C VAL A 32 5.59 23.91 -1.93
N VAL A 33 4.80 22.90 -2.31
CA VAL A 33 5.11 21.48 -2.09
C VAL A 33 6.28 21.11 -2.99
N GLY A 34 7.47 21.57 -2.62
CA GLY A 34 8.74 21.12 -3.19
C GLY A 34 9.14 19.82 -2.50
N SER A 35 9.21 18.73 -3.26
CA SER A 35 9.74 17.46 -2.77
C SER A 35 11.18 17.62 -2.30
N VAL A 36 11.43 17.64 -0.99
CA VAL A 36 12.78 17.71 -0.42
C VAL A 36 13.51 16.40 -0.74
N LEU A 37 14.49 16.45 -1.65
CA LEU A 37 15.31 15.31 -2.02
C LEU A 37 16.31 15.00 -0.90
N ARG A 38 16.37 13.73 -0.46
CA ARG A 38 17.26 13.29 0.62
C ARG A 38 18.71 13.30 0.15
N ASP A 39 19.61 13.81 0.99
CA ASP A 39 21.05 13.80 0.71
C ASP A 39 21.61 12.35 0.77
N PRO A 40 22.36 11.90 -0.25
CA PRO A 40 22.90 10.54 -0.32
C PRO A 40 24.02 10.27 0.70
N PHE A 41 24.63 11.31 1.29
CA PHE A 41 25.67 11.19 2.32
C PHE A 41 25.08 11.11 3.74
N TRP A 42 23.77 11.27 3.92
CA TRP A 42 23.15 11.10 5.24
C TRP A 42 23.06 9.62 5.63
N PRO A 43 23.45 9.27 6.88
CA PRO A 43 23.25 7.93 7.41
C PRO A 43 21.78 7.50 7.29
N LYS A 44 21.54 6.20 7.07
CA LYS A 44 20.19 5.63 7.05
C LYS A 44 19.47 5.99 8.36
N GLY A 45 18.33 6.68 8.27
CA GLY A 45 17.54 7.13 9.42
C GLY A 45 17.87 8.55 9.94
N PHE A 46 18.93 9.19 9.45
CA PHE A 46 19.23 10.59 9.76
C PHE A 46 18.34 11.53 8.95
N TRP A 47 17.69 12.48 9.64
CA TRP A 47 16.93 13.59 9.05
C TRP A 47 17.13 14.86 9.89
N PRO A 48 17.57 15.99 9.33
CA PRO A 48 17.75 17.24 10.08
C PRO A 48 16.43 17.76 10.64
N GLU A 49 16.42 18.30 11.86
CA GLU A 49 15.22 18.88 12.47
C GLU A 49 14.72 20.13 11.74
N SER A 50 15.59 20.80 10.98
CA SER A 50 15.27 22.01 10.21
C SER A 50 14.51 21.74 8.91
N LEU A 51 14.39 20.48 8.48
CA LEU A 51 13.70 20.13 7.24
C LEU A 51 12.35 19.46 7.53
N PRO A 52 11.29 19.79 6.76
CA PRO A 52 10.03 19.08 6.86
C PRO A 52 10.29 17.60 6.59
N ARG A 53 9.99 16.76 7.57
CA ARG A 53 10.16 15.32 7.44
C ARG A 53 9.21 14.83 6.35
N PRO A 54 9.70 14.16 5.29
CA PRO A 54 8.82 13.60 4.29
C PRO A 54 7.89 12.62 5.00
N PRO A 55 6.61 12.54 4.59
CA PRO A 55 5.73 11.50 5.08
C PRO A 55 6.46 10.17 4.88
N GLN A 56 6.72 9.44 5.97
CA GLN A 56 7.33 8.13 5.86
C GLN A 56 6.47 7.34 4.88
N ALA A 57 7.08 6.81 3.82
CA ALA A 57 6.42 5.96 2.82
C ALA A 57 6.03 4.58 3.40
N GLY A 58 5.59 4.55 4.66
CA GLY A 58 5.09 3.41 5.42
C GLY A 58 3.84 3.73 6.25
N GLU A 59 3.43 4.99 6.37
CA GLU A 59 2.12 5.37 6.94
C GLU A 59 1.22 5.86 5.83
N GLN A 60 0.83 4.94 4.94
CA GLN A 60 -0.47 5.08 4.29
C GLN A 60 -1.50 5.04 5.42
N GLY A 61 -2.07 6.21 5.70
CA GLY A 61 -3.34 6.37 6.42
C GLY A 61 -4.43 5.59 5.70
N GLY A 62 -4.49 4.29 5.96
CA GLY A 62 -5.63 3.45 5.67
C GLY A 62 -6.62 3.63 6.81
N GLN A 63 -7.72 4.32 6.51
CA GLN A 63 -8.93 4.36 7.32
C GLN A 63 -9.21 2.97 7.95
N GLY A 64 -8.98 2.86 9.26
CA GLY A 64 -9.55 1.84 10.14
C GLY A 64 -9.39 0.38 9.74
N GLU A 65 -8.16 -0.14 9.61
CA GLU A 65 -7.98 -1.58 9.74
C GLU A 65 -8.33 -1.99 11.19
N PRO A 66 -9.36 -2.84 11.44
CA PRO A 66 -9.61 -3.33 12.78
C PRO A 66 -8.36 -4.09 13.20
N ARG A 67 -7.60 -3.55 14.16
CA ARG A 67 -6.34 -4.11 14.71
C ARG A 67 -6.38 -5.62 14.96
N GLY A 68 -7.59 -6.17 15.15
CA GLY A 68 -7.85 -7.60 15.29
C GLY A 68 -7.63 -8.45 14.04
N TRP A 69 -7.89 -7.99 12.80
CA TRP A 69 -7.73 -8.84 11.60
C TRP A 69 -6.28 -9.27 11.38
N ARG A 70 -5.35 -8.31 11.41
CA ARG A 70 -3.92 -8.60 11.24
C ARG A 70 -3.37 -9.44 12.39
N SER A 71 -3.87 -9.23 13.60
CA SER A 71 -3.48 -10.01 14.77
C SER A 71 -4.01 -11.46 14.70
N ALA A 72 -5.27 -11.64 14.29
CA ALA A 72 -5.89 -12.95 14.15
C ALA A 72 -5.30 -13.73 12.95
N LEU A 73 -4.88 -13.05 11.88
CA LEU A 73 -4.22 -13.70 10.76
C LEU A 73 -2.88 -14.35 11.16
N LYS A 74 -2.15 -13.77 12.12
CA LYS A 74 -0.91 -14.36 12.65
C LYS A 74 -1.13 -15.68 13.40
N LEU A 75 -2.37 -15.96 13.81
CA LEU A 75 -2.74 -17.20 14.48
C LEU A 75 -3.09 -18.31 13.49
N VAL A 76 -3.24 -18.00 12.19
CA VAL A 76 -3.43 -19.00 11.15
C VAL A 76 -2.10 -19.71 10.92
N ARG A 77 -2.00 -21.01 11.23
CA ARG A 77 -0.83 -21.82 10.91
C ARG A 77 -0.95 -22.34 9.47
N ILE A 78 -0.06 -21.87 8.62
CA ILE A 78 0.12 -22.40 7.26
C ILE A 78 1.22 -23.46 7.36
N ASP A 79 0.86 -24.73 7.23
CA ASP A 79 1.81 -25.85 7.28
C ASP A 79 2.58 -25.99 5.94
N GLY A 80 1.97 -25.57 4.83
CA GLY A 80 2.65 -25.54 3.54
C GLY A 80 1.71 -25.31 2.36
N VAL A 81 2.29 -25.32 1.16
CA VAL A 81 1.58 -25.28 -0.12
C VAL A 81 2.03 -26.49 -0.92
N SER A 82 1.08 -27.17 -1.57
CA SER A 82 1.35 -28.36 -2.39
C SER A 82 0.65 -28.25 -3.73
N TRP A 83 1.25 -28.86 -4.74
CA TRP A 83 0.62 -29.04 -6.04
C TRP A 83 -0.14 -30.36 -6.11
N ARG A 84 -1.31 -30.35 -6.75
CA ARG A 84 -2.09 -31.54 -7.08
C ARG A 84 -2.58 -31.42 -8.52
N GLY A 85 -1.83 -32.01 -9.45
CA GLY A 85 -2.07 -31.82 -10.88
C GLY A 85 -1.83 -30.36 -11.26
N ASP A 86 -2.82 -29.72 -11.86
CA ASP A 86 -2.77 -28.31 -12.30
C ASP A 86 -3.20 -27.31 -11.21
N ARG A 87 -3.55 -27.79 -10.02
CA ARG A 87 -4.07 -26.95 -8.92
C ARG A 87 -3.07 -26.85 -7.78
N MET A 88 -2.99 -25.65 -7.21
CA MET A 88 -2.23 -25.38 -5.99
C MET A 88 -3.17 -25.43 -4.79
N LEU A 89 -2.72 -26.09 -3.72
CA LEU A 89 -3.46 -26.34 -2.50
C LEU A 89 -2.69 -25.80 -1.31
N ALA A 90 -3.38 -25.24 -0.32
CA ALA A 90 -2.77 -24.84 0.94
C ALA A 90 -3.05 -25.89 2.02
N ILE A 91 -2.09 -26.14 2.90
CA ILE A 91 -2.30 -26.92 4.11
C ILE A 91 -2.34 -25.91 5.26
N ILE A 92 -3.51 -25.75 5.86
CA ILE A 92 -3.78 -24.78 6.92
C ILE A 92 -4.37 -25.53 8.10
N GLU A 93 -3.77 -25.40 9.28
CA GLU A 93 -4.16 -26.12 10.51
C GLU A 93 -4.27 -27.65 10.29
N GLY A 94 -3.35 -28.22 9.51
CA GLY A 94 -3.31 -29.64 9.14
C GLY A 94 -4.40 -30.09 8.16
N ARG A 95 -5.18 -29.16 7.61
CA ARG A 95 -6.24 -29.44 6.64
C ARG A 95 -5.86 -28.91 5.26
N VAL A 96 -6.17 -29.67 4.22
CA VAL A 96 -6.02 -29.23 2.84
C VAL A 96 -7.17 -28.28 2.51
N VAL A 97 -6.84 -27.10 1.98
CA VAL A 97 -7.78 -26.02 1.65
C VAL A 97 -7.54 -25.55 0.22
N GLU A 98 -8.62 -25.46 -0.57
CA GLU A 98 -8.58 -24.99 -1.96
C GLU A 98 -8.82 -23.47 -2.08
N PRO A 99 -8.31 -22.81 -3.14
CA PRO A 99 -8.75 -21.48 -3.52
C PRO A 99 -10.28 -21.36 -3.56
N GLY A 100 -10.83 -20.39 -2.83
CA GLY A 100 -12.26 -20.17 -2.67
C GLY A 100 -12.86 -20.73 -1.37
N GLU A 101 -12.16 -21.60 -0.65
CA GLU A 101 -12.62 -22.11 0.64
C GLU A 101 -12.41 -21.11 1.79
N GLN A 102 -13.12 -21.35 2.90
CA GLN A 102 -13.06 -20.50 4.08
C GLN A 102 -12.15 -21.05 5.15
N VAL A 103 -11.36 -20.16 5.76
CA VAL A 103 -10.55 -20.41 6.94
C VAL A 103 -11.05 -19.50 8.04
N SER A 104 -11.24 -20.04 9.25
CA SER A 104 -11.69 -19.25 10.38
C SER A 104 -10.80 -19.44 11.58
N VAL A 105 -10.47 -18.34 12.26
CA VAL A 105 -9.73 -18.36 13.54
C VAL A 105 -10.52 -17.61 14.59
N THR A 106 -10.51 -18.17 15.81
CA THR A 106 -11.13 -17.53 16.98
C THR A 106 -10.06 -16.82 17.78
N MET A 107 -10.27 -15.53 18.06
CA MET A 107 -9.39 -14.71 18.91
C MET A 107 -10.26 -13.97 19.94
N GLY A 108 -10.25 -14.45 21.17
CA GLY A 108 -11.15 -13.98 22.23
C GLY A 108 -12.61 -14.31 21.92
N ALA A 109 -13.50 -13.32 22.03
CA ALA A 109 -14.94 -13.46 21.73
C ALA A 109 -15.30 -13.21 20.25
N LYS A 110 -14.33 -13.25 19.34
CA LYS A 110 -14.53 -12.97 17.91
C LYS A 110 -13.99 -14.12 17.07
N ARG A 111 -14.78 -14.54 16.10
CA ARG A 111 -14.37 -15.47 15.03
C ARG A 111 -14.15 -14.66 13.76
N TYR A 112 -12.94 -14.70 13.27
CA TYR A 112 -12.52 -14.05 12.03
C TYR A 112 -12.57 -15.09 10.92
N VAL A 113 -13.26 -14.77 9.82
CA VAL A 113 -13.43 -15.65 8.67
C VAL A 113 -12.80 -15.00 7.45
N TRP A 114 -11.85 -15.72 6.85
CA TRP A 114 -11.24 -15.36 5.58
C TRP A 114 -11.63 -16.38 4.53
N ARG A 115 -11.66 -15.94 3.28
CA ARG A 115 -11.69 -16.80 2.11
C ARG A 115 -10.28 -16.89 1.54
N LEU A 116 -9.84 -18.11 1.23
CA LEU A 116 -8.62 -18.33 0.48
C LEU A 116 -8.83 -17.74 -0.93
N GLY A 117 -8.02 -16.77 -1.30
CA GLY A 117 -8.00 -16.21 -2.64
C GLY A 117 -7.16 -17.08 -3.55
N LYS A 118 -6.26 -16.45 -4.30
CA LYS A 118 -5.28 -17.13 -5.14
C LYS A 118 -4.05 -17.53 -4.32
N ILE A 119 -3.47 -18.67 -4.67
CA ILE A 119 -2.10 -19.03 -4.29
C ILE A 119 -1.21 -18.69 -5.50
N ASP A 120 -0.26 -17.79 -5.29
CA ASP A 120 0.69 -17.36 -6.31
C ASP A 120 1.80 -18.42 -6.47
N GLU A 121 2.50 -18.42 -7.61
CA GLU A 121 3.47 -19.47 -7.98
C GLU A 121 4.67 -19.56 -7.01
N ASP A 122 4.98 -18.47 -6.30
CA ASP A 122 5.99 -18.43 -5.26
C ASP A 122 5.54 -19.07 -3.93
N GLY A 123 4.30 -19.56 -3.88
CA GLY A 123 3.68 -20.13 -2.68
C GLY A 123 3.02 -19.09 -1.76
N SER A 124 3.00 -17.81 -2.16
CA SER A 124 2.27 -16.78 -1.43
C SER A 124 0.76 -17.01 -1.50
N ILE A 125 0.10 -16.96 -0.34
CA ILE A 125 -1.34 -17.13 -0.22
C ILE A 125 -2.00 -15.79 0.04
N ARG A 126 -2.99 -15.40 -0.80
CA ARG A 126 -3.81 -14.22 -0.54
C ARG A 126 -5.06 -14.59 0.24
N PHE A 127 -5.29 -13.93 1.37
CA PHE A 127 -6.52 -14.06 2.15
C PHE A 127 -7.44 -12.87 1.89
N VAL A 128 -8.69 -13.17 1.54
CA VAL A 128 -9.74 -12.16 1.41
C VAL A 128 -10.57 -12.16 2.70
N ARG A 129 -10.71 -11.00 3.34
CA ARG A 129 -11.54 -10.85 4.54
C ARG A 129 -12.98 -11.05 4.15
N GLU A 130 -13.69 -11.93 4.86
CA GLU A 130 -15.11 -12.17 4.58
C GLU A 130 -15.98 -11.54 5.68
N ARG A 131 -15.84 -12.00 6.93
CA ARG A 131 -16.67 -11.52 8.04
C ARG A 131 -16.03 -11.73 9.39
N VAL A 132 -16.49 -10.97 10.38
CA VAL A 132 -16.19 -11.18 11.80
C VAL A 132 -17.48 -11.50 12.52
N GLU A 133 -17.54 -12.66 13.15
CA GLU A 133 -18.66 -13.07 13.98
C GLU A 133 -18.30 -12.80 15.44
N LYS A 134 -19.12 -12.03 16.15
CA LYS A 134 -19.00 -11.90 17.59
C LYS A 134 -19.63 -13.14 18.19
N ARG A 135 -18.84 -13.99 18.85
CA ARG A 135 -19.38 -15.07 19.64
C ARG A 135 -20.01 -14.40 20.85
N GLU A 136 -21.34 -14.34 20.89
CA GLU A 136 -22.02 -14.01 22.13
C GLU A 136 -21.60 -15.07 23.14
N SER A 137 -20.79 -14.66 24.10
CA SER A 137 -20.49 -15.48 25.25
C SER A 137 -21.82 -15.87 25.85
N GLU A 138 -22.15 -17.17 25.85
CA GLU A 138 -23.22 -17.69 26.69
C GLU A 138 -23.02 -17.09 28.07
N LYS A 139 -23.93 -16.18 28.42
CA LYS A 139 -23.97 -15.52 29.70
C LYS A 139 -24.36 -16.62 30.67
N GLY A 140 -23.34 -17.29 31.21
CA GLY A 140 -23.44 -18.28 32.26
C GLY A 140 -24.30 -17.69 33.37
N LYS A 141 -25.46 -18.30 33.51
CA LYS A 141 -26.46 -18.08 34.53
C LYS A 141 -25.93 -18.78 35.78
N GLU A 142 -25.36 -18.02 36.70
CA GLU A 142 -25.15 -18.42 38.11
C GLU A 142 -25.60 -17.28 39.02
#